data_AF-A0A8H4V341-F1
#
_entry.id   AF-A0A8H4V341-F1
#
_cell.length_a   1.000
_cell.length_b   1.000
_cell.length_c   1.000
_cell.angle_alpha   90.00
_cell.angle_beta   90.00
_cell.angle_gamma   90.00
#
_symmetry.space_group_name_H-M   'P 1'
#
loop_
_entity.id
_entity.type
_entity.pdbx_description
1 polymer ?
#
loop_
_entity_poly.entity_id
_entity_poly.type
_entity_poly.pdbx_seq_one_letter_code
_entity_poly.pdbx_strand_id
1 'polypeptide(L)'
;MASTNGSGTPRRDTRNHLLFEIATEVANRVGGIYSVLKSKAPVTTAEYGERYTLIGPWNRASAAVEVEAMEPTNQAMIDTMASMKERGIEMIYGRWLIEGAPRVLLIDTGTGYGYLNEWIGDLWNTSGIPSPECDHETNEAIVFGYLVAWFLGEYIAHESKRAVIAHFHEWLAGVALPLTKKRHMDLTTIFTTHATLLGRYLCAGSVDFYNNLQYFDVDAEAGKRGIYHRYCIERAAAHSADVFTTVSHITAFESEHLLKRKPDGVLPNGLNVKKFSAMHEFQNLHSQAKEKIHDFVRGHFYGHMDFDLDNTLYLFTA
;
A
#
# COMPACT_ATOMS: atom_id res chain seq x y z
N MET A 1 8.69 52.93 -13.32
CA MET A 1 8.31 51.85 -14.25
C MET A 1 9.47 50.88 -14.36
N ALA A 2 9.33 49.71 -13.75
CA ALA A 2 9.95 48.44 -14.13
C ALA A 2 9.35 47.38 -13.22
N SER A 3 8.20 46.87 -13.64
CA SER A 3 7.50 45.74 -13.04
C SER A 3 8.31 44.47 -13.27
N THR A 4 8.91 43.90 -12.23
CA THR A 4 9.37 42.52 -12.25
C THR A 4 8.21 41.62 -11.85
N ASN A 5 7.37 41.27 -12.82
CA ASN A 5 6.44 40.15 -12.72
C ASN A 5 7.25 38.85 -12.71
N GLY A 6 7.64 38.39 -11.53
CA GLY A 6 8.08 37.02 -11.31
C GLY A 6 6.87 36.15 -10.97
N SER A 7 6.14 35.69 -11.99
CA SER A 7 5.06 34.70 -11.84
C SER A 7 5.66 33.29 -11.64
N GLY A 8 6.48 33.12 -10.60
CA GLY A 8 6.87 31.80 -10.12
C GLY A 8 5.80 31.30 -9.17
N THR A 9 5.32 30.07 -9.34
CA THR A 9 4.47 29.39 -8.37
C THR A 9 5.12 29.52 -6.97
N PRO A 10 4.41 29.99 -5.95
CA PRO A 10 4.99 30.13 -4.62
C PRO A 10 5.55 28.78 -4.16
N ARG A 11 6.82 28.77 -3.76
CA ARG A 11 7.51 27.54 -3.36
C ARG A 11 6.85 26.98 -2.10
N ARG A 12 6.28 25.77 -2.21
CA ARG A 12 5.67 25.06 -1.08
C ARG A 12 6.69 24.73 0.01
N ASP A 13 6.26 24.72 1.26
CA ASP A 13 7.07 24.32 2.43
C ASP A 13 7.34 22.81 2.40
N THR A 14 8.62 22.46 2.23
CA THR A 14 9.09 21.07 2.18
C THR A 14 9.49 20.52 3.55
N ARG A 15 9.68 21.36 4.58
CA ARG A 15 10.02 20.88 5.94
C ARG A 15 8.78 20.44 6.69
N ASN A 16 7.68 21.15 6.46
CA ASN A 16 6.41 20.91 7.12
C ASN A 16 5.39 20.29 6.16
N HIS A 17 5.84 19.37 5.32
CA HIS A 17 5.04 18.76 4.25
C HIS A 17 3.98 17.79 4.80
N LEU A 18 3.00 17.50 3.95
CA LEU A 18 1.90 16.57 4.21
C LEU A 18 2.24 15.19 3.64
N LEU A 19 1.76 14.13 4.29
CA LEU A 19 1.93 12.76 3.85
C LEU A 19 0.58 12.07 3.72
N PHE A 20 0.27 11.66 2.49
CA PHE A 20 -0.80 10.72 2.18
C PHE A 20 -0.18 9.36 1.91
N GLU A 21 -0.64 8.34 2.61
CA GLU A 21 -0.17 6.96 2.40
C GLU A 21 -1.34 6.09 1.94
N ILE A 22 -1.24 5.56 0.72
CA ILE A 22 -2.34 5.00 -0.05
C ILE A 22 -2.12 3.51 -0.23
N ALA A 23 -3.10 2.71 0.20
CA ALA A 23 -3.11 1.26 -0.01
C ALA A 23 -4.54 0.71 0.02
N THR A 24 -4.76 -0.43 -0.62
CA THR A 24 -6.07 -1.12 -0.56
C THR A 24 -6.37 -1.75 0.81
N GLU A 25 -5.34 -1.97 1.63
CA GLU A 25 -5.45 -2.61 2.94
C GLU A 25 -5.62 -1.62 4.11
N VAL A 26 -5.81 -0.32 3.84
CA VAL A 26 -6.10 0.68 4.89
C VAL A 26 -7.48 0.39 5.48
N ALA A 27 -7.53 0.14 6.80
CA ALA A 27 -8.75 -0.20 7.54
C ALA A 27 -9.53 -1.41 6.99
N ASN A 28 -8.89 -2.27 6.19
CA ASN A 28 -9.48 -3.49 5.64
C ASN A 28 -8.40 -4.57 5.50
N ARG A 29 -8.44 -5.59 6.36
CA ARG A 29 -7.41 -6.64 6.38
C ARG A 29 -7.62 -7.64 5.24
N VAL A 30 -6.79 -7.54 4.20
CA VAL A 30 -6.74 -8.51 3.08
C VAL A 30 -5.49 -9.37 3.12
N GLY A 31 -4.34 -8.80 3.50
CA GLY A 31 -3.04 -9.45 3.42
C GLY A 31 -2.03 -8.92 4.44
N GLY A 32 -0.76 -8.93 4.04
CA GLY A 32 0.37 -8.54 4.90
C GLY A 32 0.53 -7.03 5.04
N ILE A 33 0.08 -6.24 4.06
CA ILE A 33 0.29 -4.79 4.03
C ILE A 33 -0.50 -4.11 5.15
N TYR A 34 -1.69 -4.63 5.48
CA TYR A 34 -2.45 -4.23 6.66
C TYR A 34 -1.56 -4.22 7.92
N SER A 35 -0.77 -5.27 8.12
CA SER A 35 0.11 -5.40 9.29
C SER A 35 1.29 -4.44 9.24
N VAL A 36 1.83 -4.19 8.05
CA VAL A 36 2.90 -3.20 7.84
C VAL A 36 2.40 -1.80 8.18
N LEU A 37 1.29 -1.36 7.59
CA LEU A 37 0.70 -0.05 7.84
C LEU A 37 0.32 0.11 9.32
N LYS A 38 -0.31 -0.91 9.91
CA LYS A 38 -0.73 -0.90 11.31
C LYS A 38 0.45 -0.79 12.28
N SER A 39 1.50 -1.59 12.08
CA SER A 39 2.67 -1.56 12.96
C SER A 39 3.52 -0.30 12.78
N LYS A 40 3.54 0.28 11.58
CA LYS A 40 4.26 1.53 11.27
C LYS A 40 3.51 2.79 11.74
N ALA A 41 2.17 2.73 11.86
CA ALA A 41 1.35 3.89 12.20
C ALA A 41 1.84 4.68 13.44
N PRO A 42 2.21 4.07 14.59
CA PRO A 42 2.63 4.82 15.78
C PRO A 42 3.88 5.70 15.55
N VAL A 43 4.88 5.20 14.83
CA VAL A 43 6.10 5.97 14.57
C VAL A 43 5.83 7.09 13.57
N THR A 44 5.02 6.84 12.54
CA THR A 44 4.66 7.86 11.54
C THR A 44 3.77 8.94 12.16
N THR A 45 2.81 8.59 13.02
CA THR A 45 1.98 9.58 13.71
C THR A 45 2.75 10.37 14.76
N ALA A 46 3.76 9.78 15.41
CA ALA A 46 4.65 10.52 16.30
C ALA A 46 5.45 11.61 15.56
N GLU A 47 5.85 11.36 14.30
CA GLU A 47 6.61 12.31 13.49
C GLU A 47 5.72 13.37 12.79
N TYR A 48 4.63 12.92 12.14
CA TYR A 48 3.79 13.78 11.32
C TYR A 48 2.58 14.35 12.06
N GLY A 49 2.11 13.67 13.10
CA GLY A 49 0.88 13.99 13.81
C GLY A 49 -0.28 14.18 12.84
N GLU A 50 -0.81 15.40 12.83
CA GLU A 50 -1.93 15.82 12.00
C GLU A 50 -1.66 15.86 10.48
N ARG A 51 -0.39 15.84 10.07
CA ARG A 51 0.02 15.93 8.66
C ARG A 51 -0.05 14.59 7.92
N TYR A 52 -0.37 13.51 8.62
CA TYR A 52 -0.40 12.15 8.09
C TYR A 52 -1.83 11.63 7.99
N THR A 53 -2.22 11.19 6.79
CA THR A 53 -3.52 10.61 6.51
C THR A 53 -3.33 9.38 5.62
N LEU A 54 -3.88 8.23 6.00
CA LEU A 54 -3.94 7.09 5.10
C LEU A 54 -5.18 7.16 4.20
N ILE A 55 -5.06 6.69 2.96
CA ILE A 55 -6.17 6.64 2.00
C ILE A 55 -6.39 5.20 1.55
N GLY A 56 -7.65 4.74 1.59
CA GLY A 56 -8.04 3.39 1.16
C GLY A 56 -9.44 3.32 0.57
N PRO A 57 -9.83 2.18 -0.01
CA PRO A 57 -11.20 1.93 -0.42
C PRO A 57 -12.11 1.73 0.81
N TRP A 58 -13.33 2.25 0.75
CA TRP A 58 -14.28 2.16 1.86
C TRP A 58 -15.02 0.82 1.88
N ASN A 59 -14.48 -0.12 2.66
CA ASN A 59 -15.20 -1.34 3.01
C ASN A 59 -16.11 -1.08 4.24
N ARG A 60 -17.43 -1.03 4.02
CA ARG A 60 -18.41 -0.67 5.07
C ARG A 60 -18.38 -1.58 6.30
N ALA A 61 -18.14 -2.88 6.11
CA ALA A 61 -18.15 -3.86 7.20
C ALA A 61 -16.94 -3.70 8.13
N SER A 62 -15.74 -3.54 7.56
CA SER A 62 -14.51 -3.33 8.33
C SER A 62 -14.45 -1.92 8.94
N ALA A 63 -14.81 -0.89 8.17
CA ALA A 63 -14.80 0.49 8.63
C ALA A 63 -15.72 0.72 9.84
N ALA A 64 -16.86 0.03 9.93
CA ALA A 64 -17.77 0.14 11.07
C ALA A 64 -17.15 -0.31 12.42
N VAL A 65 -16.10 -1.13 12.38
CA VAL A 65 -15.42 -1.65 13.57
C VAL A 65 -14.06 -0.99 13.76
N GLU A 66 -13.36 -0.67 12.67
CA GLU A 66 -11.98 -0.19 12.70
C GLU A 66 -11.85 1.32 12.65
N VAL A 67 -12.90 2.07 12.26
CA VAL A 67 -12.80 3.52 12.05
C VAL A 67 -13.79 4.29 12.92
N GLU A 68 -13.26 5.23 13.69
CA GLU A 68 -14.06 6.26 14.36
C GLU A 68 -14.20 7.45 13.41
N ALA A 69 -15.42 7.67 12.91
CA ALA A 69 -15.71 8.80 12.01
C ALA A 69 -15.46 10.13 12.73
N MET A 70 -14.87 11.09 12.02
CA MET A 70 -14.63 12.43 12.54
C MET A 70 -14.75 13.46 11.43
N GLU A 71 -15.02 14.72 11.79
CA GLU A 71 -14.93 15.82 10.83
C GLU A 71 -13.46 16.29 10.68
N PRO A 72 -13.00 16.60 9.46
CA PRO A 72 -11.66 17.13 9.25
C PRO A 72 -11.51 18.52 9.87
N THR A 73 -10.35 18.78 10.47
CA THR A 73 -10.01 20.10 11.04
C THR A 73 -9.28 21.01 10.05
N ASN A 74 -8.73 20.43 8.97
CA ASN A 74 -7.98 21.15 7.94
C ASN A 74 -8.95 21.69 6.87
N GLN A 75 -8.88 22.99 6.58
CA GLN A 75 -9.76 23.64 5.60
C GLN A 75 -9.63 23.04 4.19
N ALA A 76 -8.42 22.76 3.72
CA ALA A 76 -8.22 22.14 2.41
C ALA A 76 -8.87 20.74 2.35
N MET A 77 -8.80 19.97 3.44
CA MET A 77 -9.49 18.67 3.51
C MET A 77 -11.02 18.84 3.47
N ILE A 78 -11.58 19.81 4.21
CA ILE A 78 -13.01 20.12 4.20
C ILE A 78 -13.46 20.48 2.78
N ASP A 79 -12.74 21.42 2.14
CA ASP A 79 -13.09 21.93 0.81
C ASP A 79 -12.97 20.82 -0.26
N THR A 80 -11.92 20.00 -0.20
CA THR A 80 -11.75 18.84 -1.09
C THR A 80 -12.87 17.83 -0.92
N MET A 81 -13.22 17.46 0.32
CA MET A 81 -14.31 16.51 0.57
C MET A 81 -15.67 17.07 0.11
N ALA A 82 -15.90 18.37 0.27
CA ALA A 82 -17.10 19.04 -0.24
C ALA A 82 -17.15 19.02 -1.79
N SER A 83 -16.06 19.37 -2.47
CA SER A 83 -15.93 19.34 -3.95
C SER A 83 -16.19 17.94 -4.51
N MET A 84 -15.62 16.92 -3.89
CA MET A 84 -15.81 15.53 -4.31
C MET A 84 -17.26 15.06 -4.05
N LYS A 85 -17.86 15.44 -2.92
CA LYS A 85 -19.26 15.12 -2.59
C LYS A 85 -20.26 15.80 -3.54
N GLU A 86 -20.01 17.03 -3.95
CA GLU A 86 -20.81 17.74 -4.95
C GLU A 86 -20.87 16.98 -6.28
N ARG A 87 -19.79 16.25 -6.60
CA ARG A 87 -19.68 15.41 -7.80
C ARG A 87 -20.15 13.97 -7.57
N GLY A 88 -20.80 13.70 -6.44
CA GLY A 88 -21.40 12.41 -6.12
C GLY A 88 -20.43 11.36 -5.58
N ILE A 89 -19.19 11.73 -5.24
CA ILE A 89 -18.22 10.79 -4.66
C ILE A 89 -18.37 10.78 -3.13
N GLU A 90 -18.70 9.62 -2.58
CA GLU A 90 -18.83 9.45 -1.13
C GLU A 90 -17.49 9.06 -0.50
N MET A 91 -17.20 9.67 0.65
CA MET A 91 -15.99 9.41 1.43
C MET A 91 -16.30 9.51 2.92
N ILE A 92 -15.54 8.76 3.72
CA ILE A 92 -15.54 8.87 5.18
C ILE A 92 -14.15 9.30 5.64
N TYR A 93 -14.12 10.28 6.54
CA TYR A 93 -12.91 10.71 7.24
C TYR A 93 -13.00 10.31 8.71
N GLY A 94 -11.88 9.87 9.29
CA GLY A 94 -11.90 9.23 10.60
C GLY A 94 -10.53 9.03 11.20
N ARG A 95 -10.51 8.33 12.33
CA ARG A 95 -9.31 7.74 12.93
C ARG A 95 -9.38 6.23 12.84
N TRP A 96 -8.26 5.62 12.44
CA TRP A 96 -8.11 4.17 12.53
C TRP A 96 -7.88 3.76 13.98
N LEU A 97 -8.71 2.88 14.51
CA LEU A 97 -8.70 2.36 15.88
C LEU A 97 -7.56 1.34 16.10
N ILE A 98 -6.34 1.81 15.89
CA ILE A 98 -5.08 1.11 16.12
C ILE A 98 -4.16 1.97 16.97
N GLU A 99 -3.04 1.40 17.43
CA GLU A 99 -2.00 2.17 18.12
C GLU A 99 -1.54 3.35 17.23
N GLY A 100 -1.40 4.54 17.83
CA GLY A 100 -1.08 5.78 17.12
C GLY A 100 -2.27 6.54 16.55
N ALA A 101 -3.46 5.93 16.45
CA ALA A 101 -4.72 6.54 16.00
C ALA A 101 -4.58 7.48 14.77
N PRO A 102 -3.98 7.02 13.66
CA PRO A 102 -3.76 7.84 12.48
C PRO A 102 -5.08 8.26 11.83
N ARG A 103 -5.05 9.39 11.11
CA ARG A 103 -6.18 9.81 10.28
C ARG A 103 -6.33 8.90 9.07
N VAL A 104 -7.56 8.62 8.70
CA VAL A 104 -7.91 7.84 7.52
C VAL A 104 -8.96 8.56 6.70
N LEU A 105 -8.84 8.47 5.38
CA LEU A 105 -9.84 8.85 4.41
C LEU A 105 -10.17 7.60 3.58
N LEU A 106 -11.40 7.10 3.69
CA LEU A 106 -11.84 5.96 2.88
C LEU A 106 -12.81 6.44 1.81
N ILE A 107 -12.58 6.01 0.56
CA ILE A 107 -13.36 6.43 -0.60
C ILE A 107 -14.31 5.30 -1.02
N ASP A 108 -15.61 5.57 -1.16
CA ASP A 108 -16.57 4.60 -1.70
C ASP A 108 -16.35 4.45 -3.21
N THR A 109 -15.64 3.40 -3.60
CA THR A 109 -15.37 3.09 -5.01
C THR A 109 -16.66 2.81 -5.79
N GLY A 110 -17.73 2.36 -5.13
CA GLY A 110 -19.05 2.16 -5.71
C GLY A 110 -19.60 3.42 -6.42
N THR A 111 -19.28 4.60 -5.87
CA THR A 111 -19.69 5.89 -6.45
C THR A 111 -18.92 6.27 -7.72
N GLY A 112 -17.75 5.67 -7.95
CA GLY A 112 -16.91 5.91 -9.13
C GLY A 112 -17.21 5.01 -10.33
N TYR A 113 -17.97 3.92 -10.16
CA TYR A 113 -18.21 2.95 -11.23
C TYR A 113 -18.94 3.51 -12.45
N GLY A 114 -19.72 4.60 -12.29
CA GLY A 114 -20.35 5.31 -13.41
C GLY A 114 -19.34 5.86 -14.43
N TYR A 115 -18.10 6.09 -14.01
CA TYR A 115 -17.02 6.64 -14.85
C TYR A 115 -16.07 5.56 -15.41
N LEU A 116 -16.25 4.29 -15.04
CA LEU A 116 -15.29 3.22 -15.35
C LEU A 116 -14.96 3.13 -16.85
N ASN A 117 -15.97 3.18 -17.72
CA ASN A 117 -15.76 3.07 -19.17
C ASN A 117 -14.91 4.22 -19.73
N GLU A 118 -15.13 5.45 -19.22
CA GLU A 118 -14.35 6.62 -19.60
C GLU A 118 -12.90 6.48 -19.11
N TRP A 119 -12.73 6.06 -17.86
CA TRP A 119 -11.41 5.91 -17.23
C TRP A 119 -10.58 4.79 -17.82
N ILE A 120 -11.20 3.68 -18.26
CA ILE A 120 -10.49 2.64 -19.03
C ILE A 120 -9.92 3.22 -20.33
N GLY A 121 -10.72 3.99 -21.07
CA GLY A 121 -10.29 4.63 -22.31
C GLY A 121 -9.18 5.66 -22.07
N ASP A 122 -9.31 6.50 -21.05
CA ASP A 122 -8.29 7.48 -20.66
C ASP A 122 -6.99 6.80 -20.21
N LEU A 123 -7.06 5.71 -19.45
CA LEU A 123 -5.88 4.98 -18.95
C LEU A 123 -5.11 4.33 -20.10
N TRP A 124 -5.82 3.77 -21.09
CA TRP A 124 -5.20 3.28 -22.32
C TRP A 124 -4.48 4.40 -23.07
N ASN A 125 -5.12 5.55 -23.26
CA ASN A 125 -4.52 6.69 -23.95
C ASN A 125 -3.34 7.31 -23.18
N THR A 126 -3.39 7.29 -21.85
CA THR A 126 -2.39 7.89 -20.97
C THR A 126 -1.16 7.00 -20.78
N SER A 127 -1.35 5.68 -20.67
CA SER A 127 -0.28 4.76 -20.26
C SER A 127 -0.24 3.43 -21.01
N GLY A 128 -1.14 3.21 -21.97
CA GLY A 128 -1.16 1.97 -22.77
C GLY A 128 -1.51 0.73 -21.96
N ILE A 129 -2.22 0.88 -20.83
CA ILE A 129 -2.58 -0.22 -19.94
C ILE A 129 -3.89 -0.83 -20.43
N PRO A 130 -3.90 -2.09 -20.91
CA PRO A 130 -5.13 -2.76 -21.29
C PRO A 130 -5.93 -3.13 -20.03
N SER A 131 -7.26 -3.15 -20.13
CA SER A 131 -8.14 -3.46 -19.00
C SER A 131 -9.29 -4.38 -19.45
N PRO A 132 -9.19 -5.70 -19.26
CA PRO A 132 -10.24 -6.63 -19.63
C PRO A 132 -11.50 -6.42 -18.78
N GLU A 133 -12.68 -6.32 -19.41
CA GLU A 133 -13.94 -6.02 -18.71
C GLU A 133 -14.28 -6.99 -17.57
N CYS A 134 -13.91 -8.27 -17.72
CA CYS A 134 -14.22 -9.32 -16.75
C CYS A 134 -13.32 -9.33 -15.50
N ASP A 135 -12.25 -8.53 -15.44
CA ASP A 135 -11.34 -8.50 -14.29
C ASP A 135 -11.77 -7.45 -13.27
N HIS A 136 -12.58 -7.89 -12.30
CA HIS A 136 -13.09 -7.01 -11.25
C HIS A 136 -12.00 -6.36 -10.40
N GLU A 137 -10.89 -7.06 -10.13
CA GLU A 137 -9.79 -6.53 -9.32
C GLU A 137 -9.06 -5.39 -10.05
N THR A 138 -8.91 -5.53 -11.37
CA THR A 138 -8.36 -4.47 -12.22
C THR A 138 -9.32 -3.29 -12.31
N ASN A 139 -10.61 -3.54 -12.51
CA ASN A 139 -11.62 -2.48 -12.54
C ASN A 139 -11.66 -1.69 -11.23
N GLU A 140 -11.59 -2.39 -10.09
CA GLU A 140 -11.54 -1.79 -8.76
C GLU A 140 -10.27 -0.94 -8.57
N ALA A 141 -9.11 -1.44 -8.99
CA ALA A 141 -7.85 -0.69 -8.93
C ALA A 141 -7.88 0.58 -9.81
N ILE A 142 -8.54 0.50 -10.98
CA ILE A 142 -8.72 1.65 -11.87
C ILE A 142 -9.61 2.70 -11.21
N VAL A 143 -10.81 2.30 -10.76
CA VAL A 143 -11.75 3.21 -10.08
C VAL A 143 -11.09 3.86 -8.88
N PHE A 144 -10.45 3.06 -8.02
CA PHE A 144 -9.75 3.58 -6.84
C PHE A 144 -8.62 4.53 -7.22
N GLY A 145 -7.78 4.19 -8.19
CA GLY A 145 -6.67 5.05 -8.63
C GLY A 145 -7.12 6.37 -9.22
N TYR A 146 -8.19 6.38 -10.02
CA TYR A 146 -8.77 7.62 -10.56
C TYR A 146 -9.38 8.49 -9.47
N LEU A 147 -10.10 7.91 -8.51
CA LEU A 147 -10.66 8.64 -7.37
C LEU A 147 -9.56 9.21 -6.47
N VAL A 148 -8.48 8.47 -6.22
CA VAL A 148 -7.33 8.97 -5.46
C VAL A 148 -6.62 10.10 -6.21
N ALA A 149 -6.36 9.94 -7.51
CA ALA A 149 -5.76 11.00 -8.32
C ALA A 149 -6.66 12.25 -8.35
N TRP A 150 -7.97 12.07 -8.40
CA TRP A 150 -8.93 13.17 -8.34
C TRP A 150 -8.87 13.89 -7.00
N PHE A 151 -8.96 13.14 -5.89
CA PHE A 151 -8.83 13.68 -4.55
C PHE A 151 -7.52 14.45 -4.37
N LEU A 152 -6.38 13.88 -4.77
CA LEU A 152 -5.08 14.52 -4.66
C LEU A 152 -5.03 15.81 -5.49
N GLY A 153 -5.58 15.81 -6.71
CA GLY A 153 -5.67 16.98 -7.58
C GLY A 153 -6.50 18.13 -6.98
N GLU A 154 -7.66 17.81 -6.40
CA GLU A 154 -8.48 18.80 -5.67
C GLU A 154 -7.78 19.28 -4.40
N TYR A 155 -7.13 18.38 -3.65
CA TYR A 155 -6.42 18.73 -2.43
C TYR A 155 -5.27 19.70 -2.68
N ILE A 156 -4.43 19.47 -3.70
CA ILE A 156 -3.32 20.38 -4.04
C ILE A 156 -3.80 21.72 -4.61
N ALA A 157 -5.04 21.81 -5.08
CA ALA A 157 -5.64 23.07 -5.51
C ALA A 157 -6.06 23.93 -4.31
N HIS A 158 -6.55 23.31 -3.23
CA HIS A 158 -6.91 24.01 -1.98
C HIS A 158 -5.70 24.24 -1.05
N GLU A 159 -4.72 23.33 -1.03
CA GLU A 159 -3.48 23.46 -0.24
C GLU A 159 -2.34 23.97 -1.12
N SER A 160 -2.00 25.26 -0.97
CA SER A 160 -0.94 25.94 -1.71
C SER A 160 0.31 26.26 -0.89
N LYS A 161 0.31 25.98 0.42
CA LYS A 161 1.39 26.37 1.33
C LYS A 161 2.39 25.24 1.54
N ARG A 162 1.92 24.00 1.71
CA ARG A 162 2.74 22.84 2.08
C ARG A 162 2.95 21.91 0.90
N ALA A 163 4.14 21.32 0.81
CA ALA A 163 4.41 20.25 -0.15
C ALA A 163 3.58 19.01 0.25
N VAL A 164 3.18 18.23 -0.75
CA VAL A 164 2.38 17.02 -0.58
C VAL A 164 3.19 15.82 -1.06
N ILE A 165 3.33 14.81 -0.20
CA ILE A 165 3.91 13.52 -0.54
C ILE A 165 2.78 12.48 -0.58
N ALA A 166 2.67 11.74 -1.68
CA ALA A 166 1.74 10.64 -1.85
C ALA A 166 2.53 9.32 -2.00
N HIS A 167 2.42 8.45 -1.00
CA HIS A 167 3.12 7.18 -0.93
C HIS A 167 2.16 6.03 -1.19
N PHE A 168 2.33 5.35 -2.32
CA PHE A 168 1.49 4.25 -2.78
C PHE A 168 2.13 2.90 -2.47
N HIS A 169 1.32 1.98 -1.94
CA HIS A 169 1.72 0.59 -1.69
C HIS A 169 0.99 -0.37 -2.62
N GLU A 170 1.78 -1.18 -3.32
CA GLU A 170 1.34 -2.19 -4.30
C GLU A 170 0.59 -1.67 -5.53
N TRP A 171 0.60 -2.50 -6.58
CA TRP A 171 0.02 -2.18 -7.89
C TRP A 171 -1.47 -1.86 -7.82
N LEU A 172 -2.21 -2.43 -6.86
CA LEU A 172 -3.65 -2.18 -6.67
C LEU A 172 -3.97 -0.72 -6.31
N ALA A 173 -3.05 -0.02 -5.64
CA ALA A 173 -3.16 1.42 -5.40
C ALA A 173 -2.38 2.25 -6.44
N GLY A 174 -1.64 1.59 -7.33
CA GLY A 174 -0.65 2.21 -8.19
C GLY A 174 -1.19 2.93 -9.43
N VAL A 175 -2.48 2.77 -9.78
CA VAL A 175 -3.07 3.39 -10.99
C VAL A 175 -3.03 4.92 -10.93
N ALA A 176 -3.07 5.53 -9.73
CA ALA A 176 -2.99 6.98 -9.60
C ALA A 176 -1.64 7.56 -10.06
N LEU A 177 -0.54 6.80 -9.95
CA LEU A 177 0.83 7.27 -10.25
C LEU A 177 1.03 7.73 -11.71
N PRO A 178 0.67 6.95 -12.74
CA PRO A 178 0.74 7.45 -14.11
C PRO A 178 -0.14 8.68 -14.34
N LEU A 179 -1.30 8.77 -13.67
CA LEU A 179 -2.22 9.90 -13.80
C LEU A 179 -1.63 11.18 -13.20
N THR A 180 -1.07 11.11 -11.99
CA THR A 180 -0.45 12.26 -11.31
C THR A 180 0.74 12.78 -12.12
N LYS A 181 1.55 11.88 -12.70
CA LYS A 181 2.68 12.23 -13.57
C LYS A 181 2.24 12.88 -14.88
N LYS A 182 1.28 12.27 -15.59
CA LYS A 182 0.77 12.79 -16.87
C LYS A 182 0.10 14.15 -16.72
N ARG A 183 -0.64 14.35 -15.62
CA ARG A 183 -1.35 15.58 -15.31
C ARG A 183 -0.46 16.66 -14.67
N HIS A 184 0.84 16.38 -14.50
CA HIS A 184 1.81 17.29 -13.88
C HIS A 184 1.33 17.86 -12.53
N MET A 185 0.79 16.98 -11.69
CA MET A 185 0.31 17.37 -10.35
C MET A 185 1.48 17.83 -9.47
N ASP A 186 1.28 18.93 -8.74
CA ASP A 186 2.27 19.54 -7.85
C ASP A 186 2.37 18.80 -6.50
N LEU A 187 2.80 17.53 -6.57
CA LEU A 187 3.04 16.63 -5.45
C LEU A 187 4.22 15.70 -5.76
N THR A 188 4.82 15.10 -4.73
CA THR A 188 5.87 14.08 -4.87
C THR A 188 5.31 12.70 -4.61
N THR A 189 5.66 11.74 -5.45
CA THR A 189 5.14 10.37 -5.41
C THR A 189 6.20 9.36 -5.00
N ILE A 190 5.80 8.43 -4.13
CA ILE A 190 6.61 7.27 -3.74
C ILE A 190 5.82 6.02 -4.06
N PHE A 191 6.44 5.01 -4.66
CA PHE A 191 5.86 3.70 -4.87
C PHE A 191 6.68 2.63 -4.15
N THR A 192 6.01 1.82 -3.33
CA THR A 192 6.61 0.62 -2.72
C THR A 192 5.87 -0.62 -3.19
N THR A 193 6.58 -1.50 -3.89
CA THR A 193 6.13 -2.87 -4.14
C THR A 193 6.66 -3.79 -3.04
N HIS A 194 5.78 -4.60 -2.48
CA HIS A 194 6.09 -5.60 -1.45
C HIS A 194 6.45 -6.94 -2.10
N ALA A 195 5.94 -7.22 -3.30
CA ALA A 195 6.36 -8.33 -4.15
C ALA A 195 6.05 -8.03 -5.62
N THR A 196 6.82 -8.59 -6.55
CA THR A 196 6.52 -8.47 -7.97
C THR A 196 5.44 -9.47 -8.39
N LEU A 197 4.46 -9.06 -9.21
CA LEU A 197 3.44 -9.97 -9.75
C LEU A 197 4.11 -11.15 -10.44
N LEU A 198 4.96 -10.89 -11.44
CA LEU A 198 5.66 -11.94 -12.19
C LEU A 198 6.51 -12.84 -11.30
N GLY A 199 7.19 -12.30 -10.28
CA GLY A 199 7.99 -13.11 -9.36
C GLY A 199 7.17 -14.16 -8.62
N ARG A 200 5.98 -13.79 -8.12
CA ARG A 200 5.05 -14.74 -7.47
C ARG A 200 4.64 -15.88 -8.39
N TYR A 201 4.31 -15.57 -9.64
CA TYR A 201 3.86 -16.57 -10.61
C TYR A 201 5.00 -17.44 -11.17
N LEU A 202 6.19 -16.89 -11.34
CA LEU A 202 7.35 -17.64 -11.83
C LEU A 202 7.88 -18.59 -10.77
N CYS A 203 7.99 -18.16 -9.51
CA CYS A 203 8.39 -19.03 -8.40
C CYS A 203 7.43 -20.20 -8.18
N ALA A 204 6.13 -20.02 -8.45
CA ALA A 204 5.15 -21.11 -8.38
C ALA A 204 5.31 -22.13 -9.52
N GLY A 205 5.96 -21.76 -10.62
CA GLY A 205 6.02 -22.55 -11.84
C GLY A 205 7.36 -23.25 -12.07
N SER A 206 7.86 -24.07 -11.14
CA SER A 206 9.01 -25.00 -11.29
C SER A 206 10.17 -24.56 -12.20
N VAL A 207 10.49 -23.27 -12.24
CA VAL A 207 11.59 -22.69 -13.02
C VAL A 207 12.72 -22.30 -12.10
N ASP A 208 13.95 -22.40 -12.61
CA ASP A 208 15.10 -21.82 -11.92
C ASP A 208 15.05 -20.28 -12.04
N PHE A 209 14.35 -19.67 -11.09
CA PHE A 209 13.93 -18.27 -11.13
C PHE A 209 15.10 -17.29 -11.01
N TYR A 210 15.86 -17.36 -9.91
CA TYR A 210 16.88 -16.35 -9.63
C TYR A 210 18.08 -16.40 -10.59
N ASN A 211 18.45 -17.58 -11.08
CA ASN A 211 19.57 -17.71 -12.02
C ASN A 211 19.21 -17.23 -13.44
N ASN A 212 17.92 -17.21 -13.80
CA ASN A 212 17.47 -16.87 -15.15
C ASN A 212 16.69 -15.55 -15.23
N LEU A 213 16.65 -14.77 -14.14
CA LEU A 213 15.84 -13.55 -14.01
C LEU A 213 16.03 -12.57 -15.18
N GLN A 214 17.28 -12.42 -15.64
CA GLN A 214 17.65 -11.54 -16.74
C GLN A 214 17.19 -12.00 -18.14
N TYR A 215 16.86 -13.29 -18.30
CA TYR A 215 16.52 -13.89 -19.58
C TYR A 215 15.00 -14.00 -19.82
N PHE A 216 14.17 -13.69 -18.82
CA PHE A 216 12.72 -13.75 -18.98
C PHE A 216 12.21 -12.63 -19.88
N ASP A 217 11.46 -13.01 -20.90
CA ASP A 217 10.57 -12.12 -21.63
C ASP A 217 9.32 -11.86 -20.77
N VAL A 218 9.35 -10.72 -20.08
CA VAL A 218 8.30 -10.32 -19.12
C VAL A 218 6.93 -10.18 -19.75
N ASP A 219 6.85 -9.72 -21.01
CA ASP A 219 5.58 -9.50 -21.70
C ASP A 219 4.98 -10.84 -22.13
N ALA A 220 5.82 -11.75 -22.66
CA ALA A 220 5.39 -13.11 -22.99
C ALA A 220 5.00 -13.91 -21.74
N GLU A 221 5.78 -13.83 -20.65
CA GLU A 221 5.48 -14.55 -19.40
C GLU A 221 4.21 -14.04 -18.72
N ALA A 222 3.95 -12.73 -18.76
CA ALA A 222 2.71 -12.15 -18.23
C ALA A 222 1.51 -12.49 -19.12
N GLY A 223 1.68 -12.48 -20.45
CA GLY A 223 0.66 -12.88 -21.43
C GLY A 223 0.25 -14.34 -21.29
N LYS A 224 1.22 -15.27 -21.21
CA LYS A 224 0.97 -16.71 -21.01
C LYS A 224 0.12 -17.00 -19.76
N ARG A 225 0.24 -16.16 -18.74
CA ARG A 225 -0.45 -16.31 -17.45
C ARG A 225 -1.73 -15.48 -17.35
N GLY A 226 -2.08 -14.72 -18.39
CA GLY A 226 -3.27 -13.88 -18.38
C GLY A 226 -3.22 -12.72 -17.38
N ILE A 227 -2.03 -12.24 -17.01
CA ILE A 227 -1.83 -11.15 -16.03
C ILE A 227 -1.17 -9.91 -16.65
N TYR A 228 -1.07 -9.86 -17.99
CA TYR A 228 -0.37 -8.78 -18.69
C TYR A 228 -0.90 -7.39 -18.31
N HIS A 229 -2.21 -7.20 -18.23
CA HIS A 229 -2.82 -5.94 -17.81
C HIS A 229 -2.44 -5.52 -16.38
N ARG A 230 -2.41 -6.45 -15.43
CA ARG A 230 -2.00 -6.18 -14.04
C ARG A 230 -0.52 -5.84 -13.95
N TYR A 231 0.31 -6.59 -14.69
CA TYR A 231 1.74 -6.30 -14.80
C TYR A 231 2.01 -4.93 -15.43
N CYS A 232 1.21 -4.51 -16.42
CA CYS A 232 1.29 -3.16 -16.98
C CYS A 232 1.02 -2.08 -15.93
N ILE A 233 0.05 -2.28 -15.03
CA ILE A 233 -0.21 -1.36 -13.91
C ILE A 233 1.00 -1.30 -12.97
N GLU A 234 1.51 -2.45 -12.53
CA GLU A 234 2.66 -2.53 -11.62
C GLU A 234 3.91 -1.83 -12.21
N ARG A 235 4.21 -2.10 -13.48
CA ARG A 235 5.31 -1.47 -14.21
C ARG A 235 5.07 0.02 -14.41
N ALA A 236 3.87 0.43 -14.82
CA ALA A 236 3.54 1.84 -15.00
C ALA A 236 3.65 2.63 -13.69
N ALA A 237 3.19 2.07 -12.57
CA ALA A 237 3.35 2.62 -11.23
C ALA A 237 4.83 2.80 -10.88
N ALA A 238 5.64 1.75 -11.06
CA ALA A 238 7.08 1.79 -10.81
C ALA A 238 7.79 2.86 -11.65
N HIS A 239 7.46 3.03 -12.93
CA HIS A 239 8.09 4.04 -13.80
C HIS A 239 7.52 5.45 -13.65
N SER A 240 6.33 5.59 -13.06
CA SER A 240 5.65 6.88 -12.89
C SER A 240 5.96 7.54 -11.56
N ALA A 241 6.30 6.78 -10.52
CA ALA A 241 6.69 7.36 -9.24
C ALA A 241 7.99 8.18 -9.33
N ASP A 242 8.12 9.24 -8.53
CA ASP A 242 9.38 9.96 -8.39
C ASP A 242 10.41 9.07 -7.68
N VAL A 243 9.99 8.40 -6.60
CA VAL A 243 10.81 7.44 -5.85
C VAL A 243 10.18 6.05 -5.93
N PHE A 244 10.97 5.06 -6.34
CA PHE A 244 10.58 3.65 -6.36
C PHE A 244 11.35 2.86 -5.30
N THR A 245 10.64 2.05 -4.52
CA THR A 245 11.23 1.28 -3.41
C THR A 245 10.66 -0.13 -3.35
N THR A 246 11.40 -1.02 -2.69
CA THR A 246 10.96 -2.39 -2.37
C THR A 246 11.18 -2.68 -0.89
N VAL A 247 10.66 -3.80 -0.39
CA VAL A 247 10.81 -4.19 1.03
C VAL A 247 12.06 -5.02 1.34
N SER A 248 12.79 -5.47 0.32
CA SER A 248 14.01 -6.24 0.51
C SER A 248 14.98 -6.09 -0.66
N HIS A 249 16.26 -6.42 -0.43
CA HIS A 249 17.27 -6.42 -1.49
C HIS A 249 16.99 -7.49 -2.56
N ILE A 250 16.40 -8.64 -2.19
CA ILE A 250 16.07 -9.66 -3.17
C ILE A 250 14.92 -9.22 -4.07
N THR A 251 13.88 -8.60 -3.50
CA THR A 251 12.79 -7.98 -4.26
C THR A 251 13.30 -6.81 -5.11
N ALA A 252 14.33 -6.09 -4.65
CA ALA A 252 14.95 -5.03 -5.45
C ALA A 252 15.62 -5.58 -6.71
N PHE A 253 16.37 -6.68 -6.57
CA PHE A 253 16.98 -7.39 -7.69
C PHE A 253 15.94 -7.94 -8.66
N GLU A 254 14.85 -8.52 -8.14
CA GLU A 254 13.69 -8.93 -8.95
C GLU A 254 13.10 -7.76 -9.75
N SER A 255 12.81 -6.64 -9.08
CA SER A 255 12.18 -5.46 -9.68
C SER A 255 13.03 -4.83 -10.77
N GLU A 256 14.36 -4.81 -10.61
CA GLU A 256 15.29 -4.30 -11.62
C GLU A 256 15.12 -5.03 -12.96
N HIS A 257 14.94 -6.36 -12.93
CA HIS A 257 14.80 -7.16 -14.15
C HIS A 257 13.35 -7.37 -14.59
N LEU A 258 12.39 -7.48 -13.68
CA LEU A 258 10.99 -7.73 -14.01
C LEU A 258 10.25 -6.44 -14.32
N LEU A 259 10.43 -5.40 -13.52
CA LEU A 259 9.78 -4.09 -13.71
C LEU A 259 10.63 -3.13 -14.54
N LYS A 260 11.86 -3.52 -14.90
CA LYS A 260 12.78 -2.74 -15.75
C LYS A 260 13.11 -1.35 -15.15
N ARG A 261 13.03 -1.21 -13.83
CA ARG A 261 13.47 -0.04 -13.06
C ARG A 261 14.15 -0.54 -11.80
N LYS A 262 15.40 -0.12 -11.59
CA LYS A 262 16.09 -0.35 -10.32
C LYS A 262 15.44 0.51 -9.22
N PRO A 263 15.07 -0.06 -8.06
CA PRO A 263 14.57 0.74 -6.94
C PRO A 263 15.63 1.71 -6.42
N ASP A 264 15.18 2.87 -5.99
CA ASP A 264 15.99 3.93 -5.38
C ASP A 264 16.42 3.58 -3.95
N GLY A 265 15.69 2.67 -3.29
CA GLY A 265 16.01 2.19 -1.94
C GLY A 265 15.16 1.00 -1.49
N VAL A 266 15.54 0.46 -0.33
CA VAL A 266 14.83 -0.63 0.35
C VAL A 266 14.22 -0.12 1.65
N LEU A 267 12.92 -0.36 1.83
CA LEU A 267 12.14 -0.02 3.02
C LEU A 267 11.71 -1.32 3.73
N PRO A 268 12.59 -1.93 4.55
CA PRO A 268 12.28 -3.22 5.18
C PRO A 268 11.14 -3.09 6.18
N ASN A 269 10.28 -4.10 6.20
CA ASN A 269 9.13 -4.15 7.11
C ASN A 269 9.58 -4.25 8.57
N GLY A 270 9.25 -3.24 9.36
CA GLY A 270 9.48 -3.23 10.80
C GLY A 270 8.35 -3.89 11.60
N LEU A 271 8.60 -4.12 12.89
CA LEU A 271 7.59 -4.55 13.87
C LEU A 271 7.72 -3.70 15.13
N ASN A 272 6.60 -3.47 15.81
CA ASN A 272 6.63 -2.86 17.14
C ASN A 272 7.12 -3.90 18.16
N VAL A 273 8.42 -3.87 18.43
CA VAL A 273 9.03 -4.72 19.45
C VAL A 273 8.57 -4.21 20.81
N LYS A 274 7.56 -4.86 21.40
CA LYS A 274 7.27 -4.71 22.83
C LYS A 274 8.50 -5.18 23.59
N LYS A 275 9.34 -4.25 24.05
CA LYS A 275 10.44 -4.56 24.94
C LYS A 275 9.82 -5.05 26.25
N PHE A 276 9.82 -6.36 26.48
CA PHE A 276 9.45 -6.92 27.77
C PHE A 276 10.35 -6.30 28.83
N SER A 277 9.73 -5.80 29.90
CA SER A 277 10.39 -5.08 30.99
C SER A 277 11.49 -5.92 31.65
N ALA A 278 11.41 -7.26 31.55
CA ALA A 278 12.42 -8.18 32.03
C ALA A 278 12.66 -9.36 31.06
N MET A 279 13.92 -9.58 30.69
CA MET A 279 14.30 -10.64 29.73
C MET A 279 13.94 -12.07 30.18
N HIS A 280 13.78 -12.30 31.48
CA HIS A 280 13.41 -13.62 32.02
C HIS A 280 11.92 -13.96 31.82
N GLU A 281 11.06 -12.96 31.60
CA GLU A 281 9.63 -13.19 31.38
C GLU A 281 9.38 -14.00 30.11
N PHE A 282 10.16 -13.76 29.05
CA PHE A 282 10.11 -14.56 27.82
C PHE A 282 10.48 -16.03 28.05
N GLN A 283 11.47 -16.32 28.91
CA GLN A 283 11.84 -17.69 29.25
C GLN A 283 10.72 -18.40 30.04
N ASN A 284 10.06 -17.69 30.96
CA ASN A 284 8.92 -18.22 31.68
C ASN A 284 7.74 -18.50 30.74
N LEU A 285 7.44 -17.59 29.81
CA LEU A 285 6.41 -17.79 28.78
C LEU A 285 6.74 -18.97 27.87
N HIS A 286 8.02 -19.14 27.50
CA HIS A 286 8.47 -20.31 26.75
C HIS A 286 8.15 -21.61 27.49
N SER A 287 8.54 -21.73 28.77
CA SER A 287 8.25 -22.94 29.57
C SER A 287 6.75 -23.20 29.70
N GLN A 288 5.95 -22.17 29.98
CA GLN A 288 4.49 -22.30 30.09
C GLN A 288 3.82 -22.70 28.76
N ALA A 289 4.26 -22.13 27.63
CA ALA A 289 3.74 -22.50 26.32
C ALA A 289 4.21 -23.90 25.89
N LYS A 290 5.46 -24.27 26.20
CA LYS A 290 6.01 -25.59 25.92
C LYS A 290 5.21 -26.67 26.65
N GLU A 291 4.79 -26.45 27.90
CA GLU A 291 3.99 -27.43 28.64
C GLU A 291 2.62 -27.68 27.99
N LYS A 292 1.99 -26.65 27.40
CA LYS A 292 0.76 -26.86 26.61
C LYS A 292 0.99 -27.73 25.38
N ILE A 293 2.17 -27.61 24.75
CA ILE A 293 2.57 -28.49 23.65
C ILE A 293 2.85 -29.89 24.17
N HIS A 294 3.49 -30.04 25.34
CA HIS A 294 3.67 -31.34 25.99
C HIS A 294 2.33 -32.05 26.18
N ASP A 295 1.32 -31.37 26.72
CA ASP A 295 -0.02 -31.94 26.92
C ASP A 295 -0.64 -32.43 25.61
N PHE A 296 -0.53 -31.64 24.54
CA PHE A 296 -0.96 -32.07 23.21
C PHE A 296 -0.22 -33.32 22.73
N VAL A 297 1.11 -33.35 22.88
CA VAL A 297 1.96 -34.47 22.44
C VAL A 297 1.66 -35.73 23.25
N ARG A 298 1.46 -35.64 24.57
CA ARG A 298 1.05 -36.78 25.42
C ARG A 298 -0.27 -37.38 24.92
N GLY A 299 -1.23 -36.55 24.55
CA GLY A 299 -2.50 -37.00 23.96
C GLY A 299 -2.32 -37.60 22.57
N HIS A 300 -1.54 -36.96 21.70
CA HIS A 300 -1.32 -37.38 20.32
C HIS A 300 -0.57 -38.72 20.22
N PHE A 301 0.41 -38.94 21.11
CA PHE A 301 1.23 -40.15 21.17
C PHE A 301 0.76 -41.12 22.26
N TYR A 302 -0.51 -41.07 22.67
CA TYR A 302 -1.05 -41.97 23.69
C TYR A 302 -0.83 -43.45 23.29
N GLY A 303 -0.30 -44.24 24.24
CA GLY A 303 0.06 -45.65 24.02
C GLY A 303 1.39 -45.87 23.27
N HIS A 304 2.03 -44.80 22.78
CA HIS A 304 3.28 -44.85 22.01
C HIS A 304 4.29 -43.79 22.49
N MET A 305 4.23 -43.41 23.76
CA MET A 305 5.14 -42.41 24.34
C MET A 305 6.42 -43.10 24.82
N ASP A 306 7.30 -43.43 23.89
CA ASP A 306 8.59 -44.11 24.10
C ASP A 306 9.80 -43.17 24.13
N PHE A 307 9.56 -41.86 24.24
CA PHE A 307 10.57 -40.80 24.29
C PHE A 307 10.34 -39.81 25.44
N ASP A 308 11.41 -39.13 25.85
CA ASP A 308 11.40 -38.12 26.91
C ASP A 308 11.13 -36.72 26.35
N LEU A 309 10.10 -36.04 26.88
CA LEU A 309 9.72 -34.69 26.49
C LEU A 309 10.74 -33.63 26.92
N ASP A 310 11.51 -33.88 27.99
CA ASP A 310 12.57 -32.95 28.42
C ASP A 310 13.74 -32.93 27.43
N ASN A 311 13.93 -34.02 26.68
CA ASN A 311 14.91 -34.14 25.60
C ASN A 311 14.29 -34.12 24.19
N THR A 312 13.09 -33.54 24.06
CA THR A 312 12.39 -33.38 22.78
C THR A 312 12.40 -31.92 22.32
N LEU A 313 12.71 -31.71 21.05
CA LEU A 313 12.67 -30.40 20.39
C LEU A 313 11.44 -30.28 19.48
N TYR A 314 10.78 -29.13 19.53
CA TYR A 314 9.65 -28.81 18.65
C TYR A 314 10.11 -27.94 17.49
N LEU A 315 10.12 -28.55 16.30
CA LEU A 315 10.37 -27.86 15.05
C LEU A 315 9.04 -27.63 14.34
N PHE A 316 8.82 -26.44 13.79
CA PHE A 316 7.60 -26.10 13.06
C PHE A 316 7.89 -25.20 11.86
N THR A 317 6.99 -25.25 10.88
CA THR A 317 6.87 -24.28 9.79
C THR A 317 5.41 -23.79 9.81
N ALA A 318 5.19 -22.49 9.61
CA ALA A 318 3.87 -21.85 9.67
C ALA A 318 3.73 -20.81 8.57
#